data_AF-A0A7C9RBK3-F1
#
_entry.id   AF-A0A7C9RBK3-F1
#
_cell.length_a   1.000
_cell.length_b   1.000
_cell.length_c   1.000
_cell.angle_alpha   90.00
_cell.angle_beta   90.00
_cell.angle_gamma   90.00
#
_symmetry.space_group_name_H-M   'P 1'
#
loop_
_entity.id
_entity.type
_entity.pdbx_description
1 polymer ?
#
loop_
_entity_poly.entity_id
_entity_poly.type
_entity_poly.pdbx_seq_one_letter_code
_entity_poly.pdbx_strand_id
1 'polypeptide(L)' 'MTTKASLLDGQTRAGVTLPEWPAECRKKEIHAALKKGEDIRVILKRERLALEKQNKRTDTCAAYYDELRRLMGAGK' A
#
# COMPACT_ATOMS: atom_id res chain seq x y z
N MET A 1 -20.18 -22.03 4.88
CA MET A 1 -20.41 -20.57 5.03
C MET A 1 -19.97 -20.15 6.41
N THR A 2 -18.76 -19.63 6.57
CA THR A 2 -18.26 -19.12 7.86
C THR A 2 -18.89 -17.75 8.09
N THR A 3 -19.59 -17.56 9.20
CA THR A 3 -20.25 -16.30 9.53
C THR A 3 -19.22 -15.27 10.02
N LYS A 4 -19.53 -13.98 9.92
CA LYS A 4 -18.67 -12.88 10.39
C LYS A 4 -18.21 -13.06 11.85
N ALA A 5 -19.07 -13.65 12.68
CA ALA A 5 -18.79 -13.96 14.08
C ALA A 5 -17.72 -15.06 14.25
N SER A 6 -17.74 -16.12 13.42
CA SER A 6 -16.72 -17.18 13.46
C SER A 6 -15.34 -16.69 12.98
N LEU A 7 -15.30 -15.71 12.08
CA LEU A 7 -14.06 -15.04 11.66
C LEU A 7 -13.47 -14.19 12.79
N LEU A 8 -14.31 -13.43 13.49
CA LEU A 8 -13.92 -12.65 14.67
C LEU A 8 -13.44 -13.55 15.82
N ASP A 9 -14.12 -14.67 16.07
CA ASP A 9 -13.72 -15.65 17.10
C ASP A 9 -12.38 -16.33 16.77
N GLY A 10 -12.15 -16.66 15.50
CA GLY A 10 -10.86 -17.19 15.02
C GLY A 10 -9.71 -16.18 15.15
N GLN A 11 -9.95 -14.90 14.82
CA GLN A 11 -8.96 -13.82 15.00
C GLN A 11 -8.66 -13.53 16.47
N THR A 12 -9.68 -13.60 17.33
CA THR A 12 -9.56 -13.41 18.78
C THR A 12 -8.78 -14.56 19.42
N ARG A 13 -9.03 -15.81 19.00
CA ARG A 13 -8.30 -17.01 19.48
C ARG A 13 -6.85 -17.08 18.99
N ALA A 14 -6.54 -16.50 17.84
CA ALA A 14 -5.16 -16.37 17.35
C ALA A 14 -4.33 -15.30 18.10
N GLY A 15 -4.97 -14.49 18.96
CA GLY A 15 -4.30 -13.46 19.77
C GLY A 15 -3.76 -12.27 18.97
N VAL A 16 -4.03 -12.20 17.66
CA VAL A 16 -3.48 -11.17 16.76
C VAL A 16 -4.58 -10.62 15.87
N THR A 17 -5.09 -9.44 16.24
CA THR A 17 -5.85 -8.59 15.32
C THR A 17 -4.83 -7.75 14.54
N LEU A 18 -4.57 -8.13 13.29
CA LEU A 18 -3.78 -7.29 12.39
C LEU A 18 -4.58 -6.01 12.07
N PRO A 19 -3.96 -4.82 12.17
CA PRO A 19 -4.60 -3.62 11.72
C PRO A 19 -4.81 -3.66 10.19
N GLU A 20 -5.85 -3.00 9.74
CA GLU A 20 -6.17 -2.85 8.32
C GLU A 20 -5.00 -2.22 7.56
N TRP A 21 -4.72 -2.74 6.37
CA TRP A 21 -3.72 -2.16 5.50
C TRP A 21 -4.16 -0.76 5.05
N PRO A 22 -3.31 0.28 5.15
CA PRO A 22 -3.74 1.64 4.84
C PRO A 22 -4.33 1.74 3.42
N ALA A 23 -5.49 2.38 3.28
CA ALA A 23 -6.19 2.47 2.00
C ALA A 23 -5.33 3.12 0.89
N GLU A 24 -4.49 4.10 1.25
CA GLU A 24 -3.53 4.70 0.32
C GLU A 24 -2.58 3.67 -0.28
N CYS A 25 -2.16 2.65 0.49
CA CYS A 25 -1.26 1.60 0.03
C CYS A 25 -1.89 0.65 -0.99
N ARG A 26 -3.20 0.74 -1.24
CA ARG A 26 -3.89 0.04 -2.36
C ARG A 26 -3.91 0.87 -3.63
N LYS A 27 -3.64 2.18 -3.56
CA LYS A 27 -3.71 3.09 -4.71
C LYS A 27 -2.48 2.94 -5.60
N LYS A 28 -2.73 2.99 -6.91
CA LYS A 28 -1.70 3.08 -7.96
C LYS A 28 -1.66 4.49 -8.50
N GLU A 29 -0.47 4.99 -8.79
CA GLU A 29 -0.33 6.27 -9.46
C GLU A 29 -0.72 6.10 -10.93
N ILE A 30 -1.45 7.08 -11.46
CA ILE A 30 -1.82 7.07 -12.87
C ILE A 30 -0.60 7.47 -13.71
N HIS A 31 -0.44 6.81 -14.86
CA HIS A 31 0.51 7.24 -15.87
C HIS A 31 0.14 8.63 -16.41
N ALA A 32 1.14 9.34 -16.92
CA ALA A 32 0.94 10.59 -17.61
C ALA A 32 0.09 10.37 -18.86
N ALA A 33 -0.91 11.23 -19.06
CA ALA A 33 -1.74 11.16 -20.25
C ALA A 33 -0.91 11.45 -21.50
N LEU A 34 -1.04 10.60 -22.51
CA LEU A 34 -0.48 10.84 -23.84
C LEU A 34 -1.34 11.85 -24.59
N LYS A 35 -0.72 12.96 -25.03
CA LYS A 35 -1.41 13.99 -25.82
C LYS A 35 -0.78 14.09 -27.20
N LYS A 36 -1.60 14.00 -28.25
CA LYS A 36 -1.13 14.11 -29.64
C LYS A 36 -0.42 15.46 -29.84
N GLY A 37 0.78 15.42 -30.41
CA GLY A 37 1.59 16.61 -30.67
C GLY A 37 2.34 17.17 -29.46
N GLU A 38 2.20 16.57 -28.27
CA GLU A 38 3.01 16.94 -27.10
C GLU A 38 4.43 16.35 -27.22
N ASP A 39 5.44 17.13 -26.82
CA ASP A 39 6.82 16.66 -26.78
C ASP A 39 6.95 15.49 -25.78
N ILE A 40 7.50 14.36 -26.24
CA ILE A 40 7.72 13.16 -25.44
C ILE A 40 8.54 13.44 -24.17
N ARG A 41 9.45 14.43 -24.17
CA ARG A 41 10.21 14.82 -22.99
C ARG A 41 9.31 15.40 -21.89
N VAL A 42 8.23 16.10 -22.26
CA VAL A 42 7.24 16.60 -21.30
C VAL A 42 6.46 15.44 -20.68
N ILE A 43 6.08 14.45 -21.49
CA ILE A 43 5.42 13.23 -21.01
C ILE A 43 6.36 12.47 -20.06
N LEU A 44 7.62 12.24 -20.46
CA LEU A 44 8.63 11.57 -19.62
C LEU A 44 8.88 12.28 -18.29
N LYS A 45 8.89 13.61 -18.28
CA LYS A 45 9.00 14.38 -17.04
C LYS A 45 7.81 14.12 -16.11
N ARG A 46 6.59 14.06 -16.65
CA ARG A 46 5.39 13.76 -15.84
C ARG A 46 5.38 12.30 -15.35
N GLU A 47 5.82 11.36 -16.17
CA GLU A 47 6.00 9.95 -15.74
C GLU A 47 7.00 9.83 -14.60
N ARG A 48 8.12 10.56 -14.63
CA ARG A 48 9.08 10.60 -13.51
C ARG A 48 8.44 11.07 -12.22
N LEU A 49 7.64 12.13 -12.26
CA LEU A 49 6.93 12.63 -11.08
C LEU A 49 5.89 11.63 -10.56
N ALA A 50 5.17 10.95 -11.45
CA ALA A 50 4.22 9.89 -11.07
C ALA A 50 4.95 8.72 -10.39
N LEU A 51 6.09 8.30 -10.94
CA LEU A 51 6.93 7.26 -10.36
C LEU A 51 7.49 7.66 -8.99
N GLU A 52 7.98 8.88 -8.84
CA GLU A 52 8.45 9.40 -7.54
C GLU A 52 7.35 9.36 -6.47
N LYS A 53 6.13 9.75 -6.84
CA LYS A 53 4.97 9.70 -5.94
C LYS A 53 4.59 8.26 -5.58
N GLN A 54 4.62 7.34 -6.53
CA GLN A 54 4.40 5.91 -6.27
C GLN A 54 5.49 5.34 -5.36
N ASN A 55 6.77 5.64 -5.61
CA ASN A 55 7.88 5.15 -4.80
C ASN A 55 7.80 5.66 -3.36
N LYS A 56 7.55 6.95 -3.17
CA LYS A 56 7.33 7.52 -1.82
C LYS A 56 6.19 6.82 -1.08
N ARG A 57 5.11 6.50 -1.79
CA ARG A 57 3.98 5.74 -1.21
C ARG A 57 4.40 4.33 -0.86
N THR A 58 5.12 3.63 -1.73
CA THR A 58 5.69 2.31 -1.46
C THR A 58 6.55 2.32 -0.21
N ASP A 59 7.46 3.30 -0.05
CA ASP A 59 8.32 3.44 1.13
C ASP A 59 7.51 3.63 2.41
N THR A 60 6.48 4.48 2.35
CA THR A 60 5.59 4.75 3.49
C THR A 60 4.83 3.48 3.91
N CYS A 61 4.36 2.72 2.93
CA CYS A 61 3.63 1.47 3.16
C CYS A 61 4.55 0.37 3.70
N ALA A 62 5.78 0.26 3.19
CA ALA A 62 6.77 -0.65 3.73
C ALA A 62 7.09 -0.32 5.21
N ALA A 63 7.30 0.96 5.53
CA ALA A 63 7.55 1.39 6.90
C ALA A 63 6.40 1.05 7.86
N TYR A 64 5.15 1.17 7.41
CA TYR A 64 3.99 0.75 8.20
C TYR A 64 4.03 -0.76 8.52
N TYR A 65 4.35 -1.58 7.52
CA TYR A 65 4.49 -3.03 7.72
C TYR A 65 5.63 -3.37 8.67
N ASP A 66 6.79 -2.73 8.50
CA ASP A 66 7.97 -2.96 9.35
C ASP A 66 7.68 -2.60 10.81
N GLU A 67 6.98 -1.48 11.03
CA GLU A 67 6.55 -1.07 12.37
C GLU A 67 5.53 -2.04 12.97
N LEU A 68 4.56 -2.50 12.18
CA LEU A 68 3.61 -3.52 12.62
C LEU A 68 4.34 -4.81 13.02
N ARG A 69 5.29 -5.26 12.21
CA ARG A 69 6.12 -6.43 12.50
C ARG A 69 6.96 -6.24 13.78
N ARG A 70 7.48 -5.03 14.02
CA ARG A 70 8.23 -4.70 15.23
C ARG A 70 7.33 -4.77 16.48
N LEU A 71 6.14 -4.18 16.41
CA LEU A 71 5.17 -4.17 17.52
C LEU A 71 4.64 -5.56 17.83
N MET A 72 4.43 -6.38 16.81
CA MET A 72 3.95 -7.75 16.96
C MET A 72 5.02 -8.74 17.47
N GLY A 73 6.27 -8.30 17.59
CA GLY A 73 7.37 -9.18 18.00
C GLY A 73 7.60 -10.29 16.98
N ALA A 74 8.42 -10.02 15.96
CA ALA A 74 9.10 -11.12 15.27
C ALA A 74 9.70 -12.05 16.34
N GLY A 75 9.16 -13.27 16.40
CA GLY A 75 9.05 -14.08 17.61
C GLY A 75 10.28 -14.16 18.50
N LYS A 76 10.08 -13.85 19.77
CA LYS A 76 10.70 -14.56 20.89
C LYS A 76 9.60 -15.21 21.71
#